data_AF-A0A0F3R7D0-F1
#
_entry.id   AF-A0A0F3R7D0-F1
#
_cell.length_a   1.000
_cell.length_b   1.000
_cell.length_c   1.000
_cell.angle_alpha   90.00
_cell.angle_beta   90.00
_cell.angle_gamma   90.00
#
_symmetry.space_group_name_H-M   'P 1'
#
loop_
_entity.id
_entity.type
_entity.pdbx_description
1 polymer ?
#
loop_
_entity_poly.entity_id
_entity_poly.type
_entity_poly.pdbx_seq_one_letter_code
_entity_poly.pdbx_strand_id
1 'polypeptide(L)'
;MLNILSRELPVEIQESFHNEDVIIVQSTSKPVNDRLIKLFLLVDAAKKAGANRIILVMPYFGYVRQDNINSQNIIPAKLIADFLEKLGVNHIITIDLHSDKIEKFLIFLFLILNL
;
A
#
# COMPACT_ATOMS: atom_id res chain seq x y z
N MET A 1 5.68 19.62 -20.82
CA MET A 1 4.34 19.61 -21.45
C MET A 1 3.69 18.28 -21.08
N LEU A 2 2.85 18.24 -20.04
CA LEU A 2 2.22 17.00 -19.56
C LEU A 2 1.06 16.63 -20.49
N ASN A 3 1.14 15.43 -21.06
CA ASN A 3 0.19 14.92 -22.03
C ASN A 3 -1.15 14.61 -21.32
N ILE A 4 -2.09 15.53 -21.48
CA ILE A 4 -3.50 15.32 -21.16
C ILE A 4 -4.02 14.47 -22.32
N LEU A 5 -4.31 13.17 -22.10
CA LEU A 5 -5.33 12.36 -22.83
C LEU A 5 -5.31 10.84 -22.49
N SER A 6 -4.37 10.34 -21.69
CA SER A 6 -4.46 8.97 -21.16
C SER A 6 -5.07 8.99 -19.75
N ARG A 7 -6.10 8.18 -19.46
CA ARG A 7 -6.56 7.89 -18.07
C ARG A 7 -5.52 7.09 -17.26
N GLU A 8 -4.27 7.11 -17.70
CA GLU A 8 -3.13 6.43 -17.09
C GLU A 8 -2.45 7.41 -16.15
N LEU A 9 -2.08 6.94 -14.97
CA LEU A 9 -1.48 7.76 -13.93
C LEU A 9 0.05 7.61 -14.07
N PRO A 10 0.76 8.60 -14.64
CA PRO A 10 2.21 8.50 -14.75
C PRO A 10 2.80 8.49 -13.34
N VAL A 11 3.58 7.44 -13.05
CA VAL A 11 4.41 7.35 -11.85
C VAL A 11 5.85 7.25 -12.33
N GLU A 12 6.63 8.26 -12.02
CA GLU A 12 8.05 8.35 -12.39
C GLU A 12 8.88 8.51 -11.13
N ILE A 13 9.91 7.69 -10.99
CA ILE A 13 10.90 7.82 -9.93
C ILE A 13 11.98 8.76 -10.46
N GLN A 14 12.09 9.94 -9.84
CA GLN A 14 12.99 11.01 -10.30
C GLN A 14 14.45 10.79 -9.87
N GLU A 15 14.67 9.93 -8.87
CA GLU A 15 15.98 9.69 -8.28
C GLU A 15 16.45 8.25 -8.57
N SER A 16 17.69 8.10 -8.98
CA SER A 16 18.30 6.78 -9.13
C SER A 16 18.74 6.25 -7.76
N PHE A 17 18.26 5.08 -7.41
CA PHE A 17 18.75 4.29 -6.28
C PHE A 17 19.05 2.87 -6.76
N HIS A 18 19.99 2.18 -6.12
CA HIS A 18 20.29 0.79 -6.46
C HIS A 18 20.66 0.00 -5.21
N ASN A 19 19.93 -1.10 -4.98
CA ASN A 19 20.13 -1.98 -3.84
C ASN A 19 19.96 -1.28 -2.48
N GLU A 20 19.13 -0.25 -2.43
CA GLU A 20 18.81 0.55 -1.24
C GLU A 20 17.42 0.22 -0.69
N ASP A 21 17.19 0.55 0.58
CA ASP A 21 15.88 0.45 1.19
C ASP A 21 15.04 1.68 0.84
N VAL A 22 13.88 1.44 0.23
CA VAL A 22 12.96 2.49 -0.21
C VAL A 22 11.79 2.57 0.75
N ILE A 23 11.53 3.77 1.26
CA ILE A 23 10.34 4.05 2.08
C ILE A 23 9.30 4.77 1.20
N ILE A 24 8.15 4.13 1.02
CA ILE A 24 7.01 4.72 0.33
C ILE A 24 5.98 5.16 1.37
N VAL A 25 5.71 6.45 1.45
CA VAL A 25 4.66 6.99 2.34
C VAL A 25 3.43 7.30 1.51
N GLN A 26 2.36 6.52 1.66
CA GLN A 26 1.13 6.72 0.89
C GLN A 26 -0.12 6.31 1.67
N SER A 27 -1.04 7.25 1.82
CA SER A 27 -2.38 7.00 2.37
C SER A 27 -3.35 6.56 1.27
N THR A 28 -4.35 5.73 1.61
CA THR A 28 -5.41 5.30 0.67
C THR A 28 -6.77 5.88 1.06
N SER A 29 -6.81 7.12 1.52
CA SER A 29 -8.06 7.86 1.78
C SER A 29 -8.83 8.15 0.48
N LYS A 30 -10.08 8.64 0.56
CA LYS A 30 -10.93 8.89 -0.62
C LYS A 30 -10.26 9.86 -1.64
N PRO A 31 -10.22 9.53 -2.95
CA PRO A 31 -10.74 8.33 -3.62
C PRO A 31 -9.80 7.11 -3.44
N VAL A 32 -10.30 6.06 -2.78
CA VAL A 32 -9.49 4.92 -2.30
C VAL A 32 -8.85 4.16 -3.46
N ASN A 33 -9.64 3.82 -4.49
CA ASN A 33 -9.23 2.95 -5.59
C ASN A 33 -8.13 3.60 -6.43
N ASP A 34 -8.26 4.88 -6.74
CA ASP A 34 -7.26 5.61 -7.52
C ASP A 34 -5.94 5.70 -6.76
N ARG A 35 -5.99 5.93 -5.44
CA ARG A 35 -4.79 5.95 -4.60
C ARG A 35 -4.13 4.58 -4.50
N LEU A 36 -4.91 3.50 -4.46
CA LEU A 36 -4.38 2.13 -4.49
C LEU A 36 -3.70 1.80 -5.80
N ILE A 37 -4.31 2.14 -6.94
CA ILE A 37 -3.70 1.92 -8.25
C ILE A 37 -2.38 2.69 -8.37
N LYS A 38 -2.32 3.94 -7.92
CA LYS A 38 -1.06 4.73 -7.87
C LYS A 38 0.00 4.07 -7.01
N LEU A 39 -0.40 3.57 -5.84
CA LEU A 39 0.50 2.88 -4.93
C LEU A 39 1.10 1.62 -5.58
N PHE A 40 0.27 0.82 -6.27
CA PHE A 40 0.75 -0.38 -6.95
C PHE A 40 1.74 -0.07 -8.06
N LEU A 41 1.46 0.97 -8.86
CA LEU A 41 2.38 1.44 -9.90
C LEU A 41 3.71 1.95 -9.30
N LEU A 42 3.66 2.64 -8.17
CA LEU A 42 4.86 3.13 -7.48
C LEU A 42 5.72 2.00 -6.91
N VAL A 43 5.10 0.98 -6.31
CA VAL A 43 5.80 -0.20 -5.80
C VAL A 43 6.45 -0.98 -6.95
N ASP A 44 5.72 -1.19 -8.06
CA ASP A 44 6.25 -1.86 -9.26
C ASP A 44 7.44 -1.08 -9.85
N ALA A 45 7.32 0.25 -9.96
CA ALA A 45 8.41 1.10 -10.42
C ALA A 45 9.62 1.02 -9.48
N ALA A 46 9.42 1.05 -8.16
CA ALA A 46 10.52 1.00 -7.18
C ALA A 46 11.25 -0.35 -7.23
N LYS A 47 10.51 -1.44 -7.40
CA LYS A 47 11.08 -2.78 -7.58
C LYS A 47 11.90 -2.88 -8.86
N LYS A 48 11.39 -2.34 -9.98
CA LYS A 48 12.11 -2.30 -11.27
C LYS A 48 13.34 -1.40 -11.24
N ALA A 49 13.31 -0.32 -10.45
CA ALA A 49 14.45 0.55 -10.22
C ALA A 49 15.58 -0.12 -9.40
N GLY A 50 15.30 -1.27 -8.76
CA GLY A 50 16.30 -2.05 -8.02
C GLY A 50 16.31 -1.78 -6.52
N ALA A 51 15.15 -1.45 -5.93
CA ALA A 51 15.00 -1.42 -4.48
C ALA A 51 15.37 -2.78 -3.86
N ASN A 52 16.20 -2.76 -2.81
CA ASN A 52 16.53 -3.97 -2.03
C ASN A 52 15.37 -4.36 -1.10
N ARG A 53 14.80 -3.36 -0.40
CA ARG A 53 13.60 -3.52 0.41
C ARG A 53 12.65 -2.36 0.20
N ILE A 54 11.35 -2.64 0.19
CA ILE A 54 10.29 -1.64 0.12
C ILE A 54 9.52 -1.64 1.44
N ILE A 55 9.62 -0.54 2.18
CA ILE A 55 8.87 -0.28 3.41
C ILE A 55 7.74 0.68 3.07
N LEU A 56 6.51 0.24 3.23
CA LEU A 56 5.32 1.02 2.91
C LEU A 56 4.70 1.57 4.19
N VAL A 57 4.71 2.89 4.33
CA VAL A 57 4.02 3.60 5.41
C VAL A 57 2.66 4.05 4.89
N MET A 58 1.58 3.47 5.42
CA MET A 58 0.20 3.79 5.11
C MET A 58 -0.50 4.38 6.33
N PRO A 59 -0.46 5.72 6.55
CA PRO A 59 -1.10 6.33 7.71
C PRO A 59 -2.61 6.05 7.81
N TYR A 60 -3.26 5.83 6.67
CA TYR A 60 -4.64 5.34 6.63
C TYR A 60 -4.73 4.24 5.60
N PHE A 61 -5.06 3.03 6.07
CA PHE A 61 -5.33 1.89 5.21
C PHE A 61 -6.84 1.82 4.93
N GLY A 62 -7.23 2.24 3.73
CA GLY A 62 -8.59 2.06 3.22
C GLY A 62 -9.02 0.59 3.24
N TYR A 63 -10.32 0.34 3.22
CA TYR A 63 -10.95 -0.98 3.36
C TYR A 63 -10.85 -1.66 4.74
N VAL A 64 -10.11 -1.12 5.70
CA VAL A 64 -10.03 -1.66 7.07
C VAL A 64 -11.38 -1.63 7.81
N ARG A 65 -12.23 -0.62 7.56
CA ARG A 65 -13.55 -0.46 8.21
C ARG A 65 -14.72 -1.16 7.49
N GLN A 66 -14.42 -1.98 6.47
CA GLN A 66 -15.44 -2.75 5.73
C GLN A 66 -15.63 -4.17 6.31
N ASP A 67 -15.09 -4.42 7.50
CA ASP A 67 -15.21 -5.66 8.28
C ASP A 67 -16.65 -5.96 8.76
N ASN A 68 -17.54 -4.95 8.76
CA ASN A 68 -18.89 -5.05 9.33
C ASN A 68 -20.06 -4.96 8.33
N ILE A 69 -19.80 -4.92 7.01
CA ILE A 69 -20.89 -4.80 6.02
C ILE A 69 -21.30 -6.17 5.49
N ASN A 70 -22.09 -6.93 6.26
CA ASN A 70 -23.00 -8.02 5.84
C ASN A 70 -22.59 -9.05 4.74
N SER A 71 -21.34 -9.11 4.31
CA SER A 71 -20.86 -10.05 3.30
C SER A 71 -20.02 -11.11 3.99
N GLN A 72 -20.63 -12.26 4.24
CA GLN A 72 -19.94 -13.47 4.63
C GLN A 72 -18.71 -13.68 3.72
N ASN A 73 -17.53 -13.75 4.33
CA ASN A 73 -16.27 -14.35 3.83
C ASN A 73 -15.21 -13.50 3.11
N ILE A 74 -15.41 -12.21 2.78
CA ILE A 74 -14.35 -11.41 2.14
C ILE A 74 -13.86 -10.32 3.08
N ILE A 75 -12.55 -10.27 3.33
CA ILE A 75 -11.87 -9.20 4.06
C ILE A 75 -11.05 -8.40 3.03
N PRO A 76 -11.58 -7.28 2.47
CA PRO A 76 -10.92 -6.59 1.37
C PRO A 76 -9.53 -6.05 1.74
N ALA A 77 -9.34 -5.60 2.99
CA ALA A 77 -8.03 -5.18 3.49
C ALA A 77 -6.98 -6.31 3.40
N LYS A 78 -7.36 -7.57 3.66
CA LYS A 78 -6.47 -8.73 3.52
C LYS A 78 -6.09 -8.96 2.06
N LEU A 79 -7.06 -8.91 1.15
CA LEU A 79 -6.80 -9.03 -0.28
C LEU A 79 -5.79 -7.99 -0.76
N ILE A 80 -5.95 -6.72 -0.36
CA ILE A 80 -5.03 -5.64 -0.73
C ILE A 80 -3.63 -5.89 -0.14
N ALA A 81 -3.53 -6.36 1.09
CA ALA A 81 -2.25 -6.69 1.70
C ALA A 81 -1.52 -7.83 0.97
N ASP A 82 -2.24 -8.90 0.59
CA ASP A 82 -1.68 -10.02 -0.18
C ASP A 82 -1.19 -9.57 -1.57
N PHE A 83 -1.86 -8.58 -2.18
CA PHE A 83 -1.38 -7.96 -3.42
C PHE A 83 -0.10 -7.17 -3.22
N LEU A 84 -0.01 -6.35 -2.16
CA LEU A 84 1.19 -5.57 -1.85
C LEU A 84 2.40 -6.48 -1.59
N GLU A 85 2.21 -7.58 -0.88
CA GLU A 85 3.22 -8.62 -0.68
C GLU A 85 3.71 -9.18 -2.02
N LYS A 86 2.80 -9.61 -2.89
CA LYS A 86 3.14 -10.15 -4.22
C LYS A 86 3.86 -9.12 -5.11
N LEU A 87 3.53 -7.84 -4.97
CA LEU A 87 4.22 -6.77 -5.69
C LEU A 87 5.66 -6.57 -5.18
N GLY A 88 5.98 -6.99 -3.96
CA GLY A 88 7.33 -6.92 -3.38
C GLY A 88 7.46 -5.91 -2.24
N VAL A 89 6.37 -5.52 -1.59
CA VAL A 89 6.44 -4.77 -0.33
C VAL A 89 6.94 -5.71 0.77
N ASN A 90 8.00 -5.30 1.46
CA ASN A 90 8.63 -6.08 2.52
C ASN A 90 8.08 -5.77 3.91
N HIS A 91 7.57 -4.56 4.14
CA HIS A 91 6.99 -4.14 5.41
C HIS A 91 5.88 -3.15 5.17
N ILE A 92 4.81 -3.21 5.97
CA ILE A 92 3.74 -2.21 5.99
C ILE A 92 3.63 -1.64 7.40
N ILE A 93 3.71 -0.31 7.52
CA ILE A 93 3.50 0.43 8.76
C ILE A 93 2.21 1.21 8.60
N THR A 94 1.25 1.06 9.52
CA THR A 94 -0.03 1.76 9.46
C THR A 94 -0.43 2.27 10.84
N ILE A 95 -1.37 3.20 10.87
CA ILE A 95 -1.90 3.79 12.09
C ILE A 95 -3.36 3.35 12.23
N ASP A 96 -3.71 2.91 13.44
CA ASP A 96 -5.08 2.62 13.88
C ASP A 96 -5.83 1.54 13.06
N LEU A 97 -5.45 0.27 13.29
CA LEU A 97 -6.25 -0.89 12.90
C LEU A 97 -7.28 -1.15 14.02
N HIS A 98 -8.44 -0.52 13.96
CA HIS A 98 -9.52 -0.61 14.95
C HIS A 98 -10.08 -2.04 15.22
N SER A 99 -9.58 -3.08 14.55
CA SER A 99 -10.13 -4.44 14.59
C SER A 99 -9.03 -5.48 14.75
N ASP A 100 -8.98 -6.15 15.91
CA ASP A 100 -8.04 -7.23 16.28
C ASP A 100 -7.95 -8.37 15.24
N LYS A 101 -8.97 -8.50 14.37
CA LYS A 101 -8.99 -9.48 13.30
C LYS A 101 -7.94 -9.16 12.23
N ILE A 102 -7.82 -7.90 11.82
CA ILE A 102 -6.94 -7.49 10.72
C ILE A 102 -5.48 -7.61 11.15
N GLU A 103 -5.18 -7.29 12.41
CA GLU A 103 -3.86 -7.45 13.02
C GLU A 103 -3.34 -8.90 12.93
N LYS A 104 -4.22 -9.90 13.10
CA LYS A 104 -3.83 -11.33 13.04
C LYS A 104 -3.59 -11.89 11.64
N PHE A 105 -4.11 -11.25 10.59
CA PHE A 105 -4.01 -11.76 9.21
C PHE A 105 -2.85 -11.15 8.41
N LEU A 106 -2.17 -10.14 8.96
CA LEU A 106 -1.15 -9.35 8.30
C LEU A 106 0.24 -9.82 8.77
N ILE A 107 0.99 -10.51 7.89
CA ILE A 107 2.26 -11.20 8.23
C ILE A 107 3.48 -10.24 8.17
N PHE A 108 3.28 -8.93 8.24
CA PHE A 108 4.38 -7.96 8.25
C PHE A 108 4.66 -7.40 9.64
N LEU A 109 5.89 -6.93 9.88
CA LEU A 109 6.22 -6.17 11.09
C LEU A 109 5.39 -4.88 11.11
N PHE A 110 4.27 -4.88 11.83
CA PHE A 110 3.41 -3.72 12.02
C PHE A 110 3.85 -2.97 13.28
N LEU A 111 4.37 -1.75 13.10
CA LEU A 111 4.43 -0.76 14.18
C LEU A 111 3.08 -0.05 14.23
N ILE A 112 2.18 -0.50 15.10
CA ILE A 112 0.95 0.23 15.42
C ILE A 112 1.33 1.37 16.36
N LEU A 113 1.34 2.59 15.85
CA LEU A 113 1.42 3.79 16.68
C LEU A 113 0.00 4.10 17.18
N ASN A 114 -0.33 3.64 18.38
CA ASN A 114 -1.49 4.13 19.11
C ASN A 114 -1.09 5.47 19.75
N LEU A 115 -1.75 6.56 19.35
CA LEU A 115 -1.66 7.89 19.99
C LEU A 115 -2.76 8.04 21.02
#